data_AF-A0A7C5S0X5-F1
#
_entry.id   AF-A0A7C5S0X5-F1
#
_cell.length_a   1.000
_cell.length_b   1.000
_cell.length_c   1.000
_cell.angle_alpha   90.00
_cell.angle_beta   90.00
_cell.angle_gamma   90.00
#
_symmetry.space_group_name_H-M   'P 1'
#
loop_
_entity.id
_entity.type
_entity.pdbx_description
1 polymer ?
#
loop_
_entity_poly.entity_id
_entity_poly.type
_entity_poly.pdbx_seq_one_letter_code
_entity_poly.pdbx_strand_id
1 'polypeptide(L)'
;MPLKIGIIIYYLATVFGHKRVNEFLDILYKRFSFSGMDRIFLYLFLLLFAIVVLALIIKNIKNQGNGLIVSLSLLMLPIVIYYFLFFVSSVEAIHFVQYAILSMAFLRVYPSVFSAFVSTSLLGIVDEMYQYFVLYNGVSDAYLDYNDMLFNIHGGIIGIVIYFLL
;
A
#
# COMPACT_ATOMS: atom_id res chain seq x y z
N MET A 1 -9.08 14.29 18.61
CA MET A 1 -7.65 14.59 18.84
C MET A 1 -6.73 13.37 18.74
N PRO A 2 -6.99 12.22 19.40
CA PRO A 2 -6.03 11.10 19.41
C PRO A 2 -5.82 10.45 18.02
N LEU A 3 -6.87 10.33 17.20
CA LEU A 3 -6.75 9.75 15.86
C LEU A 3 -5.89 10.58 14.90
N LYS A 4 -5.92 11.91 15.01
CA LYS A 4 -5.07 12.81 14.21
C LYS A 4 -3.59 12.60 14.52
N ILE A 5 -3.26 12.49 15.81
CA ILE A 5 -1.90 12.19 16.27
C ILE A 5 -1.48 10.80 15.81
N GLY A 6 -2.39 9.81 15.88
CA GLY A 6 -2.14 8.46 15.38
C GLY A 6 -1.77 8.41 13.90
N ILE A 7 -2.44 9.18 13.03
CA ILE A 7 -2.11 9.28 11.60
C ILE A 7 -0.69 9.82 11.40
N ILE A 8 -0.32 10.87 12.14
CA ILE A 8 1.01 11.46 12.05
C ILE A 8 2.06 10.45 12.49
N ILE A 9 1.86 9.79 13.64
CA ILE A 9 2.79 8.77 14.15
C ILE A 9 2.93 7.63 13.15
N TYR A 10 1.80 7.16 12.59
CA TYR A 10 1.79 6.10 11.58
C TYR A 10 2.61 6.48 10.36
N TYR A 11 2.34 7.66 9.77
CA TYR A 11 3.06 8.12 8.58
C TYR A 11 4.56 8.29 8.85
N LEU A 12 4.93 8.93 9.97
CA LEU A 12 6.35 9.11 10.32
C LEU A 12 7.05 7.76 10.57
N ALA A 13 6.35 6.79 11.15
CA ALA A 13 6.89 5.44 11.34
C ALA A 13 7.11 4.71 10.01
N THR A 14 6.23 4.90 9.02
CA THR A 14 6.41 4.40 7.65
C THR A 14 7.65 5.04 7.01
N VAL A 15 7.67 6.38 6.91
CA VAL A 15 8.74 7.14 6.24
C VAL A 15 10.12 6.88 6.86
N PHE A 16 10.23 7.01 8.19
CA PHE A 16 11.51 6.82 8.89
C PHE A 16 11.86 5.34 9.10
N GLY A 17 10.90 4.44 8.91
CA GLY A 17 11.09 3.00 8.98
C GLY A 17 11.75 2.40 7.75
N HIS A 18 11.65 3.04 6.57
CA HIS A 18 12.10 2.50 5.28
C HIS A 18 13.50 1.90 5.32
N LYS A 19 14.51 2.66 5.78
CA LYS A 19 15.88 2.17 5.84
C LYS A 19 16.02 0.88 6.67
N ARG A 20 15.35 0.81 7.83
CA ARG A 20 15.40 -0.37 8.71
C ARG A 20 14.69 -1.57 8.08
N VAL A 21 13.58 -1.32 7.39
CA VAL A 21 12.86 -2.38 6.66
C VAL A 21 13.73 -2.90 5.52
N ASN A 22 14.37 -2.03 4.74
CA ASN A 22 15.26 -2.42 3.65
C ASN A 22 16.49 -3.19 4.15
N GLU A 23 17.12 -2.74 5.23
CA GLU A 23 18.22 -3.47 5.87
C GLU A 23 17.79 -4.86 6.38
N PHE A 24 16.57 -4.97 6.92
CA PHE A 24 16.01 -6.25 7.34
C PHE A 24 15.73 -7.17 6.14
N LEU A 25 15.16 -6.64 5.06
CA LEU A 25 14.91 -7.37 3.82
C LEU A 25 16.22 -7.86 3.20
N ASP A 26 17.27 -7.05 3.19
CA ASP A 26 18.60 -7.42 2.72
C ASP A 26 19.16 -8.63 3.48
N ILE A 27 18.97 -8.68 4.81
CA ILE A 27 19.37 -9.83 5.63
C ILE A 27 18.60 -11.08 5.21
N LEU A 28 17.29 -10.95 4.95
CA LEU A 28 16.47 -12.07 4.48
C LEU A 28 16.87 -12.54 3.08
N TYR A 29 17.12 -11.62 2.14
CA TYR A 29 17.56 -11.93 0.79
C TYR A 29 18.91 -12.64 0.77
N LYS A 30 19.86 -12.21 1.61
CA LYS A 30 21.15 -12.89 1.78
C LYS A 30 21.00 -14.30 2.34
N ARG A 31 19.99 -14.55 3.18
CA ARG A 31 19.76 -15.85 3.82
C ARG A 31 18.97 -16.85 2.97
N PHE A 32 17.94 -16.40 2.26
CA PHE A 32 16.95 -17.27 1.58
C PHE A 32 16.91 -17.11 0.06
N SER A 33 17.82 -16.30 -0.52
CA SER A 33 17.83 -15.82 -1.90
C SER A 33 16.74 -14.81 -2.24
N PHE A 34 17.05 -13.91 -3.17
CA PHE A 34 16.08 -12.95 -3.71
C PHE A 34 14.84 -13.64 -4.28
N SER A 35 15.00 -14.59 -5.20
CA SER A 35 13.88 -15.31 -5.83
C SER A 35 13.03 -16.13 -4.85
N GLY A 36 13.64 -16.67 -3.79
CA GLY A 36 12.92 -17.37 -2.73
C GLY A 36 12.02 -16.42 -1.94
N MET A 37 12.60 -15.32 -1.45
CA MET A 37 11.87 -14.31 -0.69
C MET A 37 10.81 -13.59 -1.51
N ASP A 38 11.10 -13.27 -2.77
CA ASP A 38 10.18 -12.60 -3.67
C ASP A 38 8.90 -13.42 -3.87
N ARG A 39 9.03 -14.73 -4.11
CA ARG A 39 7.88 -15.65 -4.19
C ARG A 39 7.09 -15.74 -2.90
N ILE A 40 7.76 -15.70 -1.74
CA ILE A 40 7.09 -15.69 -0.43
C ILE A 40 6.24 -14.42 -0.30
N PHE A 41 6.78 -13.25 -0.61
CA PHE A 41 6.03 -12.00 -0.55
C PHE A 41 4.86 -11.98 -1.53
N LEU A 42 5.07 -12.45 -2.77
CA LEU A 42 4.02 -12.63 -3.77
C LEU A 42 2.84 -13.43 -3.19
N TYR A 43 3.10 -14.63 -2.66
CA TYR A 43 2.03 -15.47 -2.14
C TYR A 43 1.38 -14.88 -0.89
N LEU A 44 2.14 -14.22 -0.03
CA LEU A 44 1.62 -13.54 1.16
C LEU A 44 0.66 -12.42 0.77
N PHE A 45 1.04 -11.55 -0.16
CA PHE A 45 0.18 -10.45 -0.61
C PHE A 45 -1.03 -10.97 -1.39
N LEU A 46 -0.86 -11.95 -2.29
CA LEU A 46 -1.99 -12.58 -2.98
C LEU A 46 -3.00 -13.18 -1.99
N LEU A 47 -2.52 -13.87 -0.95
CA LEU A 47 -3.38 -14.43 0.09
C LEU A 47 -4.11 -13.33 0.87
N LEU A 48 -3.40 -12.27 1.26
CA LEU A 48 -4.01 -11.12 1.96
C LEU A 48 -5.10 -10.48 1.11
N PHE A 49 -4.82 -10.19 -0.17
CA PHE A 49 -5.81 -9.63 -1.10
C PHE A 49 -7.01 -10.55 -1.29
N ALA A 50 -6.78 -11.87 -1.45
CA ALA A 50 -7.85 -12.84 -1.59
C ALA A 50 -8.76 -12.88 -0.35
N ILE A 51 -8.18 -12.83 0.85
CA ILE A 51 -8.95 -12.78 2.11
C ILE A 51 -9.80 -11.51 2.17
N VAL A 52 -9.24 -10.35 1.87
CA VAL A 52 -9.96 -9.07 1.90
C VAL A 52 -11.10 -9.07 0.89
N VAL A 53 -10.84 -9.47 -0.36
CA VAL A 53 -11.88 -9.55 -1.41
C VAL A 53 -12.98 -10.53 -1.02
N LEU A 54 -12.62 -11.71 -0.51
CA LEU A 54 -13.61 -12.70 -0.06
C LEU A 54 -14.46 -12.17 1.09
N ALA A 55 -13.85 -11.49 2.07
CA ALA A 55 -14.57 -10.87 3.17
C ALA A 55 -15.58 -9.81 2.69
N LEU A 56 -15.19 -8.97 1.73
CA LEU A 56 -16.06 -7.96 1.13
C LEU A 56 -17.22 -8.60 0.34
N ILE A 57 -16.96 -9.65 -0.43
CA ILE A 57 -17.99 -10.41 -1.15
C ILE A 57 -19.00 -11.03 -0.17
N ILE A 58 -18.52 -11.72 0.86
CA ILE A 58 -19.39 -12.34 1.88
C ILE A 58 -20.24 -11.27 2.57
N LYS A 59 -19.66 -10.13 2.93
CA LYS A 59 -20.39 -9.02 3.54
C LYS A 59 -21.46 -8.47 2.59
N ASN A 60 -21.13 -8.27 1.31
CA ASN A 60 -22.08 -7.77 0.31
C ASN A 60 -23.27 -8.72 0.14
N ILE A 61 -23.02 -10.03 0.06
CA ILE A 61 -24.07 -11.05 -0.04
C ILE A 61 -24.99 -11.00 1.18
N LYS A 62 -24.42 -10.94 2.40
CA LYS A 62 -25.19 -10.86 3.65
C LYS A 62 -26.07 -9.62 3.72
N ASN A 63 -25.60 -8.49 3.21
CA ASN A 63 -26.32 -7.22 3.24
C ASN A 63 -27.29 -7.03 2.05
N GLN A 64 -27.49 -8.06 1.21
CA GLN A 64 -28.27 -7.96 -0.04
C GLN A 64 -27.81 -6.79 -0.92
N GLY A 65 -26.51 -6.47 -0.89
CA GLY A 65 -25.93 -5.30 -1.51
C GLY A 65 -25.87 -5.40 -3.04
N ASN A 66 -25.73 -4.24 -3.68
CA ASN A 66 -25.67 -4.12 -5.14
C ASN A 66 -24.37 -4.74 -5.70
N GLY A 67 -24.45 -5.41 -6.85
CA GLY A 67 -23.33 -6.02 -7.57
C GLY A 67 -22.16 -5.08 -7.87
N LEU A 68 -22.35 -3.75 -7.79
CA LEU A 68 -21.29 -2.75 -7.88
C LEU A 68 -20.15 -2.99 -6.87
N ILE A 69 -20.45 -3.40 -5.64
CA ILE A 69 -19.43 -3.68 -4.61
C ILE A 69 -18.57 -4.88 -5.02
N VAL A 70 -19.19 -5.90 -5.60
CA VAL A 70 -18.52 -7.08 -6.13
C VAL A 70 -17.68 -6.69 -7.34
N SER A 71 -18.20 -5.88 -8.26
CA SER A 71 -17.47 -5.38 -9.42
C SER A 71 -16.25 -4.52 -9.03
N LEU A 72 -16.38 -3.62 -8.06
CA LEU A 72 -15.26 -2.80 -7.57
C LEU A 72 -14.21 -3.64 -6.83
N SER A 73 -14.63 -4.63 -6.04
CA SER A 73 -13.71 -5.55 -5.36
C SER A 73 -12.95 -6.43 -6.37
N LEU A 74 -13.62 -6.88 -7.42
CA LEU A 74 -13.01 -7.64 -8.52
C LEU A 74 -12.08 -6.78 -9.38
N LEU A 75 -12.29 -5.47 -9.48
CA LEU A 75 -11.39 -4.55 -10.19
C LEU A 75 -10.05 -4.31 -9.46
N MET A 76 -9.94 -4.69 -8.18
CA MET A 76 -8.67 -4.62 -7.45
C MET A 76 -7.70 -5.74 -7.86
N LEU A 77 -8.22 -6.89 -8.31
CA LEU A 77 -7.43 -8.05 -8.73
C LEU A 77 -6.55 -7.78 -9.97
N PRO A 78 -7.06 -7.17 -11.07
CA PRO A 78 -6.24 -6.82 -12.23
C PRO A 78 -5.09 -5.86 -11.93
N ILE A 79 -5.24 -4.93 -10.97
CA ILE A 79 -4.20 -3.97 -10.59
C ILE A 79 -3.05 -4.70 -9.87
N VAL A 80 -3.39 -5.62 -8.95
CA VAL A 80 -2.42 -6.46 -8.25
C VAL A 80 -1.78 -7.49 -9.19
N ILE A 81 -2.53 -8.02 -10.16
CA ILE A 81 -2.00 -8.94 -11.16
C ILE A 81 -1.07 -8.22 -12.15
N TYR A 82 -1.43 -7.02 -12.59
CA TYR A 82 -0.58 -6.17 -13.44
C TYR A 82 0.75 -5.86 -12.74
N TYR A 83 0.71 -5.58 -11.43
CA TYR A 83 1.90 -5.38 -10.59
C TYR A 83 2.88 -6.57 -10.64
N PHE A 84 2.40 -7.79 -10.43
CA PHE A 84 3.26 -8.98 -10.40
C PHE A 84 3.75 -9.42 -11.78
N LEU A 85 3.04 -9.03 -12.84
CA LEU A 85 3.42 -9.41 -14.20
C LEU A 85 4.50 -8.51 -14.80
N PHE A 86 4.63 -7.26 -14.33
CA PHE A 86 5.32 -6.27 -15.14
C PHE A 86 6.55 -5.59 -14.55
N PHE A 87 6.69 -5.26 -13.24
CA PHE A 87 7.77 -4.30 -12.92
C PHE A 87 8.59 -4.38 -11.62
N VAL A 88 8.24 -5.07 -10.53
CA VAL A 88 8.96 -4.82 -9.25
C VAL A 88 9.09 -6.07 -8.36
N SER A 89 10.05 -6.04 -7.41
CA SER A 89 10.08 -7.03 -6.33
C SER A 89 8.73 -7.08 -5.62
N SER A 90 8.26 -8.28 -5.35
CA SER A 90 6.99 -8.56 -4.68
C SER A 90 6.85 -7.91 -3.30
N VAL A 91 7.96 -7.45 -2.69
CA VAL A 91 7.93 -6.77 -1.40
C VAL A 91 7.33 -5.36 -1.48
N GLU A 92 7.44 -4.67 -2.63
CA GLU A 92 6.92 -3.31 -2.79
C GLU A 92 5.37 -3.26 -2.78
N ALA A 93 4.71 -4.43 -2.80
CA ALA A 93 3.27 -4.51 -2.59
C ALA A 93 2.87 -4.04 -1.17
N ILE A 94 3.84 -3.87 -0.26
CA ILE A 94 3.62 -3.24 1.05
C ILE A 94 3.09 -1.81 0.93
N HIS A 95 3.47 -1.07 -0.12
CA HIS A 95 3.00 0.29 -0.37
C HIS A 95 1.47 0.35 -0.51
N PHE A 96 0.87 -0.65 -1.18
CA PHE A 96 -0.59 -0.74 -1.27
C PHE A 96 -1.25 -0.82 0.10
N VAL A 97 -0.70 -1.65 0.99
CA VAL A 97 -1.25 -1.86 2.34
C VAL A 97 -1.04 -0.61 3.21
N GLN A 98 0.16 -0.03 3.16
CA GLN A 98 0.50 1.14 3.97
C GLN A 98 -0.41 2.33 3.65
N TYR A 99 -0.52 2.64 2.36
CA TYR A 99 -1.30 3.79 1.92
C TYR A 99 -2.81 3.54 1.92
N ALA A 100 -3.26 2.28 1.85
CA ALA A 100 -4.65 1.94 2.11
C ALA A 100 -5.04 2.22 3.57
N ILE A 101 -4.20 1.82 4.53
CA ILE A 101 -4.43 2.13 5.95
C ILE A 101 -4.44 3.65 6.18
N LEU A 102 -3.50 4.36 5.56
CA LEU A 102 -3.40 5.82 5.67
C LEU A 102 -4.66 6.52 5.15
N SER A 103 -5.16 6.18 3.96
CA SER A 103 -6.35 6.82 3.38
C SER A 103 -7.62 6.49 4.17
N MET A 104 -7.76 5.25 4.66
CA MET A 104 -8.85 4.88 5.57
C MET A 104 -8.82 5.70 6.86
N ALA A 105 -7.63 5.92 7.43
CA ALA A 105 -7.48 6.74 8.63
C ALA A 105 -7.82 8.21 8.36
N PHE A 106 -7.42 8.76 7.20
CA PHE A 106 -7.84 10.09 6.77
C PHE A 106 -9.35 10.21 6.65
N LEU A 107 -10.04 9.25 6.03
CA LEU A 107 -11.51 9.28 5.88
C LEU A 107 -12.25 9.27 7.22
N ARG A 108 -11.68 8.66 8.28
CA ARG A 108 -12.25 8.72 9.62
C ARG A 108 -12.13 10.09 10.29
N VAL A 109 -11.14 10.90 9.90
CA VAL A 109 -10.91 12.23 10.48
C VAL A 109 -11.55 13.32 9.62
N TYR A 110 -11.47 13.17 8.30
CA TYR A 110 -11.97 14.09 7.30
C TYR A 110 -12.80 13.27 6.30
N PRO A 111 -14.14 13.25 6.41
CA PRO A 111 -15.02 12.41 5.58
C PRO A 111 -15.18 12.99 4.16
N SER A 112 -14.08 13.32 3.50
CA SER A 112 -14.00 13.84 2.14
C SER A 112 -13.08 12.92 1.35
N VAL A 113 -13.64 12.22 0.35
CA VAL A 113 -12.89 11.36 -0.56
C VAL A 113 -11.77 12.12 -1.25
N PHE A 114 -12.07 13.32 -1.74
CA PHE A 114 -11.09 14.19 -2.38
C PHE A 114 -9.94 14.54 -1.43
N SER A 115 -10.25 14.94 -0.20
CA SER A 115 -9.21 15.30 0.78
C SER A 115 -8.36 14.11 1.18
N ALA A 116 -8.97 12.93 1.38
CA ALA A 116 -8.25 11.71 1.72
C ALA A 116 -7.35 11.25 0.56
N PHE A 117 -7.86 11.28 -0.67
CA PHE A 117 -7.08 10.95 -1.87
C PHE A 117 -5.88 11.88 -2.02
N VAL A 118 -6.12 13.20 -2.09
CA VAL A 118 -5.06 14.20 -2.27
C VAL A 118 -4.02 14.13 -1.17
N SER A 119 -4.44 14.03 0.09
CA SER A 119 -3.51 13.94 1.22
C SER A 119 -2.66 12.68 1.16
N THR A 120 -3.27 11.53 0.87
CA THR A 120 -2.56 10.24 0.79
C THR A 120 -1.58 10.23 -0.39
N SER A 121 -1.98 10.75 -1.56
CA SER A 121 -1.12 10.86 -2.73
C SER A 121 0.08 11.78 -2.49
N LEU A 122 -0.14 12.96 -1.91
CA LEU A 122 0.94 13.91 -1.62
C LEU A 122 1.92 13.34 -0.59
N LEU A 123 1.41 12.69 0.47
CA LEU A 123 2.26 12.04 1.46
C LEU A 123 3.04 10.86 0.87
N GLY A 124 2.46 10.14 -0.09
CA GLY A 124 3.13 9.09 -0.86
C GLY A 124 4.28 9.60 -1.71
N ILE A 125 4.10 10.78 -2.33
CA ILE A 125 5.18 11.43 -3.08
C ILE A 125 6.29 11.91 -2.13
N VAL A 126 5.90 12.51 -0.99
CA VAL A 126 6.87 13.02 0.01
C VAL A 126 7.71 11.88 0.60
N ASP A 127 7.14 10.70 0.77
CA ASP A 127 7.85 9.50 1.23
C ASP A 127 8.98 9.12 0.26
N GLU A 128 8.67 8.96 -1.03
CA GLU A 128 9.69 8.63 -2.03
C GLU A 128 10.72 9.75 -2.23
N MET A 129 10.29 11.01 -2.13
CA MET A 129 11.21 12.13 -2.11
C MET A 129 12.15 12.08 -0.90
N TYR A 130 11.66 11.71 0.27
CA TYR A 130 12.50 11.53 1.46
C TYR A 130 13.50 10.38 1.27
N GLN A 131 13.08 9.25 0.71
CA GLN A 131 13.99 8.14 0.40
C GLN A 131 15.12 8.61 -0.53
N TYR A 132 14.78 9.28 -1.63
CA TYR A 132 15.74 9.72 -2.62
C TYR A 132 16.66 10.85 -2.12
N PHE A 133 16.10 11.94 -1.60
CA PHE A 133 16.88 13.13 -1.23
C PHE A 133 17.55 13.04 0.14
N VAL A 134 17.09 12.17 1.03
CA VAL A 134 17.62 12.07 2.40
C VAL A 134 18.26 10.72 2.68
N LEU A 135 17.55 9.61 2.49
CA LEU A 135 18.08 8.29 2.87
C LEU A 135 19.21 7.81 1.95
N TYR A 136 19.03 7.99 0.65
CA TYR A 136 19.95 7.51 -0.39
C TYR A 136 20.74 8.64 -1.05
N ASN A 137 20.82 9.80 -0.40
CA ASN A 137 21.61 10.91 -0.88
C ASN A 137 23.09 10.51 -1.04
N GLY A 138 23.63 10.73 -2.23
CA GLY A 138 25.02 10.40 -2.57
C GLY A 138 25.27 8.92 -2.95
N VAL A 139 24.22 8.08 -3.02
CA VAL A 139 24.32 6.73 -3.58
C VAL A 139 24.22 6.80 -5.10
N SER A 140 25.24 6.30 -5.82
CA SER A 140 25.40 6.49 -7.27
C SER A 140 24.27 5.88 -8.11
N ASP A 141 23.68 4.79 -7.65
CA ASP A 141 22.63 4.05 -8.37
C ASP A 141 21.22 4.33 -7.82
N ALA A 142 21.10 5.27 -6.87
CA ALA A 142 19.79 5.66 -6.35
C ALA A 142 19.05 6.50 -7.39
N TYR A 143 17.80 6.16 -7.64
CA TYR A 143 16.87 6.90 -8.48
C TYR A 143 15.60 7.20 -7.69
N LEU A 144 14.87 8.21 -8.13
CA LEU A 144 13.54 8.50 -7.58
C LEU A 144 12.56 7.45 -8.08
N ASP A 145 12.06 6.59 -7.19
CA ASP A 145 11.18 5.50 -7.59
C ASP A 145 9.75 6.01 -7.85
N TYR A 146 9.47 6.33 -9.11
CA TYR A 146 8.14 6.74 -9.55
C TYR A 146 7.11 5.61 -9.46
N ASN A 147 7.54 4.34 -9.48
CA ASN A 147 6.61 3.22 -9.32
C ASN A 147 6.05 3.20 -7.91
N ASP A 148 6.89 3.43 -6.90
CA ASP A 148 6.45 3.45 -5.50
C ASP A 148 5.50 4.63 -5.23
N MET A 149 5.73 5.79 -5.87
CA MET A 149 4.75 6.89 -5.85
C MET A 149 3.38 6.46 -6.40
N LEU A 150 3.37 5.74 -7.52
CA LEU A 150 2.13 5.20 -8.08
C LEU A 150 1.53 4.14 -7.15
N PHE A 151 2.33 3.28 -6.52
CA PHE A 151 1.83 2.27 -5.57
C PHE A 151 1.22 2.91 -4.34
N ASN A 152 1.80 3.99 -3.84
CA ASN A 152 1.25 4.78 -2.74
C ASN A 152 -0.13 5.36 -3.13
N ILE A 153 -0.27 5.89 -4.36
CA ILE A 153 -1.54 6.40 -4.88
C ILE A 153 -2.58 5.27 -5.01
N HIS A 154 -2.20 4.14 -5.59
CA HIS A 154 -3.09 2.98 -5.76
C HIS A 154 -3.50 2.40 -4.39
N GLY A 155 -2.58 2.30 -3.44
CA GLY A 155 -2.87 1.94 -2.05
C GLY A 155 -3.90 2.88 -1.45
N GLY A 156 -3.73 4.18 -1.62
CA GLY A 156 -4.70 5.18 -1.20
C GLY A 156 -6.11 4.94 -1.78
N ILE A 157 -6.21 4.66 -3.08
CA ILE A 157 -7.48 4.33 -3.76
C ILE A 157 -8.08 3.04 -3.18
N ILE A 158 -7.29 1.98 -3.03
CA ILE A 158 -7.70 0.70 -2.44
C ILE A 158 -8.31 0.95 -1.05
N GLY A 159 -7.62 1.72 -0.19
CA GLY A 159 -8.11 2.03 1.15
C GLY A 159 -9.42 2.83 1.14
N ILE A 160 -9.58 3.79 0.23
CA ILE A 160 -10.84 4.54 0.06
C ILE A 160 -11.98 3.58 -0.33
N VAL A 161 -11.75 2.71 -1.31
CA VAL A 161 -12.75 1.71 -1.72
C VAL A 161 -13.11 0.82 -0.54
N ILE A 162 -12.12 0.21 0.12
CA ILE A 162 -12.33 -0.65 1.29
C ILE A 162 -13.11 0.09 2.39
N TYR A 163 -12.81 1.36 2.66
CA TYR A 163 -13.51 2.14 3.67
C TYR A 163 -15.02 2.21 3.46
N PHE A 164 -15.47 2.42 2.21
CA PHE A 164 -16.90 2.47 1.89
C PHE A 164 -17.57 1.10 1.78
N LEU A 165 -16.77 0.05 1.60
CA LEU A 165 -17.26 -1.33 1.56
C LEU A 165 -17.32 -1.98 2.96
N LEU A 166 -16.53 -1.49 3.92
CA LEU A 166 -16.54 -1.87 5.34
C LEU A 166 -17.66 -1.22 6.14
#